data_AF-A0A374R326-F1
#
_entry.id   AF-A0A374R326-F1
#
_cell.length_a   1.000
_cell.length_b   1.000
_cell.length_c   1.000
_cell.angle_alpha   90.00
_cell.angle_beta   90.00
_cell.angle_gamma   90.00
#
_symmetry.space_group_name_H-M   'P 1'
#
loop_
_entity.id
_entity.type
_entity.pdbx_description
1 polymer ?
#
loop_
_entity_poly.entity_id
_entity_poly.type
_entity_poly.pdbx_seq_one_letter_code
_entity_poly.pdbx_strand_id
1 'polypeptide(L)'
;MFSISPKDFIERLNEEFSDLPNCSSMKADYKLDDTGTRLELQIKNGSKLAGVGGFFSDSCNQILFSYLGSENCFKNIVMYFESSDYAAATALATIQAIDPTLSFSDAKQVGAACVDEPIVKNGITYAIAASNGEYWLSARIE
;
A
#
# COMPACT_ATOMS: atom_id res chain seq x y z
N MET A 1 -9.11 -16.59 5.94
CA MET A 1 -8.12 -15.69 6.56
C MET A 1 -7.45 -14.97 5.41
N PHE A 2 -7.52 -13.64 5.35
CA PHE A 2 -6.84 -12.89 4.29
C PHE A 2 -5.34 -12.95 4.58
N SER A 3 -4.54 -13.32 3.58
CA SER A 3 -3.10 -13.41 3.70
C SER A 3 -2.50 -13.09 2.34
N ILE A 4 -1.54 -12.16 2.31
CA ILE A 4 -0.89 -11.73 1.08
C ILE A 4 0.59 -11.52 1.35
N SER A 5 1.43 -12.04 0.45
CA SER A 5 2.87 -11.83 0.52
C SER A 5 3.21 -10.41 0.05
N PRO A 6 4.34 -9.81 0.48
CA PRO A 6 4.78 -8.54 -0.07
C PRO A 6 4.92 -8.56 -1.59
N LYS A 7 5.37 -9.68 -2.16
CA LYS A 7 5.53 -9.84 -3.61
C LYS A 7 4.18 -9.79 -4.33
N ASP A 8 3.21 -10.60 -3.90
CA ASP A 8 1.90 -10.65 -4.55
C ASP A 8 1.16 -9.30 -4.41
N PHE A 9 1.35 -8.60 -3.28
CA PHE A 9 0.81 -7.25 -3.12
C PHE A 9 1.44 -6.27 -4.11
N ILE A 10 2.76 -6.29 -4.31
CA ILE A 10 3.44 -5.43 -5.29
C ILE A 10 2.96 -5.74 -6.72
N GLU A 11 2.78 -7.02 -7.06
CA GLU A 11 2.25 -7.42 -8.37
C GLU A 11 0.84 -6.85 -8.58
N ARG A 12 -0.07 -7.06 -7.63
CA ARG A 12 -1.44 -6.50 -7.69
C ARG A 12 -1.46 -4.98 -7.70
N LEU A 13 -0.64 -4.33 -6.88
CA LEU A 13 -0.57 -2.87 -6.85
C LEU A 13 -0.15 -2.29 -8.21
N ASN A 14 0.76 -2.98 -8.92
CA ASN A 14 1.15 -2.60 -10.27
C ASN A 14 0.07 -2.85 -11.33
N GLU A 15 -0.74 -3.90 -11.16
CA GLU A 15 -1.91 -4.17 -12.00
C GLU A 15 -2.94 -3.03 -11.82
N GLU A 16 -3.28 -2.70 -10.57
CA GLU A 16 -4.22 -1.62 -10.25
C GLU A 16 -3.75 -0.27 -10.80
N PHE A 17 -2.46 0.07 -10.68
CA PHE A 17 -1.94 1.30 -11.29
C PHE A 17 -2.09 1.34 -12.81
N SER A 18 -1.97 0.18 -13.49
CA SER A 18 -2.11 0.12 -14.94
C SER A 18 -3.54 0.33 -15.42
N ASP A 19 -4.53 0.00 -14.57
CA ASP A 19 -5.95 0.16 -14.84
C ASP A 19 -6.48 1.55 -14.44
N LEU A 20 -5.75 2.29 -13.60
CA LEU A 20 -6.11 3.63 -13.17
C LEU A 20 -5.81 4.70 -14.26
N PRO A 21 -6.78 5.58 -14.58
CA PRO A 21 -6.56 6.69 -15.50
C PRO A 21 -5.39 7.58 -15.06
N ASN A 22 -4.51 7.94 -16.00
CA ASN A 22 -3.32 8.78 -15.78
C ASN A 22 -2.27 8.21 -14.80
N CYS A 23 -2.38 6.95 -14.39
CA CYS A 23 -1.45 6.31 -13.45
C CYS A 23 -0.63 5.18 -14.11
N SER A 24 -0.73 4.97 -15.41
CA SER A 24 -0.05 3.87 -16.12
C SER A 24 1.49 3.92 -16.07
N SER A 25 2.05 5.10 -15.79
CA SER A 25 3.49 5.31 -15.56
C SER A 25 3.91 5.12 -14.10
N MET A 26 2.95 4.88 -13.19
CA MET A 26 3.22 4.52 -11.80
C MET A 26 3.63 3.06 -11.72
N LYS A 27 4.70 2.81 -10.96
CA LYS A 27 5.20 1.46 -10.67
C LYS A 27 5.62 1.35 -9.22
N ALA A 28 5.24 0.23 -8.62
CA ALA A 28 5.70 -0.21 -7.32
C ALA A 28 6.83 -1.24 -7.50
N ASP A 29 7.88 -1.10 -6.73
CA ASP A 29 8.96 -2.08 -6.62
C ASP A 29 9.50 -2.07 -5.20
N TYR A 30 10.30 -3.06 -4.84
CA TYR A 30 10.97 -3.06 -3.55
C TYR A 30 12.42 -2.55 -3.68
N LYS A 31 12.92 -1.97 -2.60
CA LYS A 31 14.34 -1.77 -2.37
C LYS A 31 14.74 -2.33 -1.02
N LEU A 32 16.02 -2.64 -0.91
CA LEU A 32 16.66 -2.85 0.37
C LEU A 32 17.01 -1.49 0.97
N ASP A 33 16.83 -1.37 2.27
CA ASP A 33 17.41 -0.27 3.03
C ASP A 33 18.94 -0.34 3.04
N ASP A 34 19.59 0.68 3.61
CA ASP A 34 21.06 0.76 3.69
C ASP A 34 21.69 -0.41 4.46
N THR A 35 20.91 -1.10 5.30
CA THR A 35 21.37 -2.28 6.03
C THR A 35 21.30 -3.56 5.20
N GLY A 36 20.63 -3.53 4.04
CA GLY A 36 20.41 -4.69 3.18
C GLY A 36 19.38 -5.67 3.74
N THR A 37 18.67 -5.32 4.81
CA THR A 37 17.84 -6.27 5.57
C THR A 37 16.36 -5.96 5.53
N ARG A 38 15.96 -4.70 5.42
CA ARG A 38 14.54 -4.31 5.46
C ARG A 38 14.00 -4.09 4.06
N LEU A 39 12.75 -4.49 3.89
CA LEU A 39 12.04 -4.28 2.64
C LEU A 39 11.33 -2.92 2.67
N GLU A 40 11.76 -2.03 1.79
CA GLU A 40 11.10 -0.76 1.50
C GLU A 40 10.32 -0.90 0.19
N LEU A 41 9.03 -0.62 0.23
CA LEU A 41 8.23 -0.43 -0.97
C LEU A 41 8.54 0.96 -1.53
N GLN A 42 8.91 1.06 -2.81
CA GLN A 42 9.04 2.32 -3.52
C GLN A 42 7.99 2.41 -4.62
N ILE A 43 7.29 3.53 -4.66
CA ILE A 43 6.33 3.85 -5.72
C ILE A 43 6.88 5.02 -6.50
N LYS A 44 7.02 4.85 -7.81
CA LYS A 44 7.58 5.87 -8.71
C LYS A 44 6.61 6.17 -9.84
N ASN A 45 6.56 7.44 -10.25
CA ASN A 45 5.96 7.85 -11.50
C ASN A 45 7.08 8.19 -12.50
N GLY A 46 7.36 7.27 -13.43
CA GLY A 46 8.57 7.33 -14.25
C GLY A 46 9.84 7.28 -13.38
N SER A 47 10.67 8.32 -13.44
CA SER A 47 11.89 8.43 -12.61
C SER A 47 11.68 9.09 -11.25
N LYS A 48 10.51 9.71 -11.01
CA LYS A 48 10.24 10.46 -9.78
C LYS A 48 9.70 9.53 -8.69
N LEU A 49 10.24 9.63 -7.48
CA LEU A 49 9.67 8.99 -6.31
C LEU A 49 8.32 9.65 -6.00
N ALA A 50 7.27 8.85 -5.90
CA ALA A 50 5.91 9.28 -5.60
C ALA A 50 5.52 8.93 -4.16
N GLY A 51 6.04 7.82 -3.63
CA GLY A 51 5.85 7.42 -2.25
C GLY A 51 6.74 6.25 -1.85
N VAL A 52 6.77 5.98 -0.55
CA VAL A 52 7.50 4.85 0.05
C VAL A 52 6.58 4.11 1.01
N GLY A 53 6.91 2.86 1.33
CA GLY A 53 6.16 2.10 2.33
C GLY A 53 6.96 0.96 2.94
N GLY A 54 6.33 0.32 3.92
CA GLY A 54 6.89 -0.84 4.62
C GLY A 54 5.82 -1.87 4.92
N PHE A 55 6.22 -3.12 4.90
CA PHE A 55 5.40 -4.26 5.28
C PHE A 55 5.75 -4.70 6.69
N PHE A 56 4.76 -5.10 7.47
CA PHE A 56 4.91 -5.48 8.86
C PHE A 56 4.17 -6.78 9.14
N SER A 57 4.81 -7.70 9.88
CA SER A 57 4.21 -8.98 10.29
C SER A 57 3.17 -8.81 11.42
N ASP A 58 3.24 -7.68 12.13
CA ASP A 58 2.28 -7.22 13.13
C ASP A 58 2.26 -5.67 13.16
N SER A 59 1.93 -5.04 14.29
CA SER A 59 1.90 -3.57 14.40
C SER A 59 3.27 -2.90 14.45
N CYS A 60 4.36 -3.62 14.75
CA CYS A 60 5.65 -3.03 15.08
C CYS A 60 6.85 -3.68 14.36
N ASN A 61 6.71 -4.91 13.87
CA ASN A 61 7.81 -5.67 13.31
C ASN A 61 7.82 -5.58 11.77
N GLN A 62 8.70 -4.72 11.24
CA GLN A 62 8.90 -4.62 9.80
C GLN A 62 9.45 -5.92 9.24
N ILE A 63 8.91 -6.37 8.11
CA ILE A 63 9.31 -7.59 7.44
C ILE A 63 10.68 -7.40 6.78
N LEU A 64 11.57 -8.37 7.02
CA LEU A 64 12.90 -8.40 6.41
C LEU A 64 12.82 -8.88 4.96
N PHE A 65 13.77 -8.47 4.12
CA PHE A 65 13.83 -8.86 2.70
C PHE A 65 13.84 -10.37 2.46
N SER A 66 14.44 -11.14 3.37
CA SER A 66 14.44 -12.61 3.31
C SER A 66 13.03 -13.23 3.25
N TYR A 67 12.00 -12.45 3.58
CA TYR A 67 10.61 -12.87 3.57
C TYR A 67 9.90 -12.61 2.22
N LEU A 68 10.50 -11.88 1.28
CA LEU A 68 9.86 -11.52 0.00
C LEU A 68 9.46 -12.74 -0.87
N GLY A 69 10.27 -13.81 -0.84
CA GLY A 69 10.01 -15.05 -1.58
C GLY A 69 9.47 -16.19 -0.71
N SER A 70 9.10 -15.90 0.54
CA SER A 70 8.61 -16.90 1.49
C SER A 70 7.08 -16.91 1.53
N GLU A 71 6.48 -17.99 2.03
CA GLU A 71 5.03 -18.05 2.30
C GLU A 71 4.55 -17.03 3.37
N ASN A 72 5.47 -16.24 3.93
CA ASN A 72 5.15 -15.28 4.96
C ASN A 72 4.36 -14.10 4.41
N CYS A 73 3.18 -13.92 4.97
CA CYS A 73 2.29 -12.82 4.64
C CYS A 73 2.49 -11.65 5.61
N PHE A 74 2.25 -10.43 5.14
CA PHE A 74 2.21 -9.27 6.02
C PHE A 74 0.82 -9.13 6.66
N LYS A 75 0.79 -8.52 7.83
CA LYS A 75 -0.45 -8.12 8.51
C LYS A 75 -0.72 -6.64 8.40
N ASN A 76 0.30 -5.81 8.22
CA ASN A 76 0.12 -4.37 8.11
C ASN A 76 1.04 -3.81 7.02
N ILE A 77 0.52 -2.86 6.26
CA ILE A 77 1.32 -2.02 5.38
C ILE A 77 1.14 -0.57 5.80
N VAL A 78 2.23 0.19 5.79
CA VAL A 78 2.20 1.64 5.98
C VAL A 78 2.91 2.29 4.81
N MET A 79 2.31 3.30 4.22
CA MET A 79 2.86 4.07 3.10
C MET A 79 2.79 5.57 3.38
N TYR A 80 3.71 6.29 2.76
CA TYR A 80 3.93 7.72 2.88
C TYR A 80 4.05 8.36 1.49
N PHE A 81 3.41 9.51 1.31
CA PHE A 81 3.41 10.31 0.08
C PHE A 81 3.52 11.81 0.38
N GLU A 82 4.29 12.52 -0.42
CA GLU A 82 4.46 13.99 -0.33
C GLU A 82 3.51 14.77 -1.26
N SER A 83 2.74 14.07 -2.10
CA SER A 83 1.88 14.67 -3.11
C SER A 83 0.45 14.12 -3.02
N SER A 84 -0.53 15.03 -2.98
CA SER A 84 -1.95 14.68 -2.96
C SER A 84 -2.40 13.87 -4.18
N ASP A 85 -1.84 14.20 -5.34
CA ASP A 85 -2.23 13.56 -6.61
C ASP A 85 -1.84 12.09 -6.64
N TYR A 86 -0.68 11.75 -6.07
CA TYR A 86 -0.22 10.37 -5.96
C TYR A 86 -0.84 9.66 -4.76
N ALA A 87 -1.13 10.38 -3.68
CA ALA A 87 -1.73 9.81 -2.48
C ALA A 87 -3.10 9.19 -2.77
N ALA A 88 -3.98 9.90 -3.49
CA ALA A 88 -5.33 9.40 -3.79
C ALA A 88 -5.32 8.17 -4.71
N ALA A 89 -4.53 8.21 -5.79
CA ALA A 89 -4.39 7.08 -6.71
C ALA A 89 -3.80 5.85 -6.00
N THR A 90 -2.77 6.07 -5.18
CA THR A 90 -2.12 4.98 -4.44
C THR A 90 -3.01 4.42 -3.34
N ALA A 91 -3.78 5.26 -2.64
CA ALA A 91 -4.76 4.78 -1.66
C ALA A 91 -5.78 3.86 -2.29
N LEU A 92 -6.36 4.26 -3.42
CA LEU A 92 -7.30 3.43 -4.16
C LEU A 92 -6.68 2.11 -4.62
N ALA A 93 -5.52 2.18 -5.27
CA ALA A 93 -4.81 0.99 -5.76
C ALA A 93 -4.41 0.04 -4.61
N THR A 94 -4.01 0.59 -3.45
CA THR A 94 -3.67 -0.21 -2.26
C THR A 94 -4.89 -0.93 -1.71
N ILE A 95 -6.02 -0.23 -1.60
CA ILE A 95 -7.27 -0.80 -1.08
C ILE A 95 -7.70 -1.97 -1.97
N GLN A 96 -7.63 -1.82 -3.29
CA GLN A 96 -7.97 -2.89 -4.25
C GLN A 96 -6.93 -4.02 -4.26
N ALA A 97 -5.63 -3.71 -4.17
CA ALA A 97 -4.57 -4.72 -4.14
C ALA A 97 -4.65 -5.60 -2.88
N ILE A 98 -4.99 -5.01 -1.73
CA ILE A 98 -5.20 -5.72 -0.47
C ILE A 98 -6.52 -6.46 -0.45
N ASP A 99 -7.61 -5.84 -0.92
CA ASP A 99 -8.92 -6.46 -0.98
C ASP A 99 -9.46 -6.48 -2.43
N PRO A 100 -9.06 -7.49 -3.23
CA PRO A 100 -9.50 -7.64 -4.61
C PRO A 100 -11.00 -7.97 -4.75
N THR A 101 -11.73 -8.14 -3.64
CA THR A 101 -13.19 -8.34 -3.69
C THR A 101 -13.95 -7.03 -3.82
N LEU A 102 -13.32 -5.90 -3.55
CA LEU A 102 -13.94 -4.59 -3.69
C LEU A 102 -13.98 -4.16 -5.16
N SER A 103 -15.16 -3.70 -5.58
CA SER A 103 -15.25 -2.96 -6.85
C SER A 103 -14.50 -1.64 -6.74
N PHE A 104 -14.13 -1.05 -7.88
CA PHE A 104 -13.55 0.30 -7.93
C PHE A 104 -14.38 1.34 -7.16
N SER A 105 -15.72 1.26 -7.26
CA SER A 105 -16.63 2.18 -6.55
C SER A 105 -16.57 1.96 -5.04
N ASP A 106 -16.55 0.70 -4.58
CA ASP A 106 -16.48 0.39 -3.15
C ASP A 106 -15.12 0.78 -2.57
N ALA A 107 -14.03 0.50 -3.28
CA ALA A 107 -12.68 0.89 -2.88
C ALA A 107 -12.55 2.41 -2.76
N LYS A 108 -13.17 3.17 -3.67
CA LYS A 108 -13.23 4.64 -3.59
C LYS A 108 -14.02 5.10 -2.36
N GLN A 109 -15.15 4.46 -2.04
CA GLN A 109 -15.92 4.78 -0.84
C GLN A 109 -15.13 4.48 0.45
N VAL A 110 -14.43 3.35 0.49
CA VAL A 110 -13.52 2.98 1.59
C VAL A 110 -12.43 4.05 1.74
N GLY A 111 -11.75 4.41 0.65
CA GLY A 111 -10.69 5.42 0.66
C GLY A 111 -11.15 6.80 1.13
N ALA A 112 -12.36 7.22 0.74
CA ALA A 112 -12.92 8.49 1.19
C ALA A 112 -13.36 8.46 2.66
N ALA A 113 -13.91 7.33 3.11
CA ALA A 113 -14.41 7.17 4.48
C ALA A 113 -13.29 6.97 5.51
N CYS A 114 -12.10 6.53 5.08
CA CYS A 114 -10.98 6.25 5.99
C CYS A 114 -10.01 7.43 6.20
N VAL A 115 -10.34 8.61 5.66
CA VAL A 115 -9.58 9.85 5.90
C VAL A 115 -9.89 10.35 7.31
N ASP A 116 -8.86 10.54 8.12
CA ASP A 116 -8.88 11.00 9.52
C ASP A 116 -9.54 10.03 10.53
N GLU A 117 -10.44 9.15 10.08
CA GLU A 117 -11.10 8.12 10.88
C GLU A 117 -10.84 6.72 10.32
N PRO A 118 -10.26 5.78 11.09
CA PRO A 118 -10.08 4.41 10.63
C PRO A 118 -11.41 3.70 10.38
N ILE A 119 -11.49 2.89 9.31
CA ILE A 119 -12.65 2.06 9.00
C ILE A 119 -12.26 0.59 8.89
N VAL A 120 -13.20 -0.31 9.18
CA VAL A 120 -13.03 -1.74 9.00
C VAL A 120 -13.96 -2.23 7.90
N LYS A 121 -13.40 -2.89 6.89
CA LYS A 121 -14.15 -3.53 5.79
C LYS A 121 -13.51 -4.88 5.49
N ASN A 122 -14.35 -5.93 5.38
CA ASN A 122 -13.91 -7.29 5.05
C ASN A 122 -12.77 -7.88 5.92
N GLY A 123 -12.69 -7.46 7.19
CA GLY A 123 -11.63 -7.91 8.10
C GLY A 123 -10.30 -7.15 7.91
N ILE A 124 -10.34 -6.00 7.27
CA ILE A 124 -9.19 -5.14 7.01
C ILE A 124 -9.49 -3.74 7.54
N THR A 125 -8.61 -3.24 8.39
CA THR A 125 -8.66 -1.88 8.93
C THR A 125 -7.88 -0.96 8.01
N TYR A 126 -8.52 0.10 7.51
CA TYR A 126 -7.91 1.11 6.65
C TYR A 126 -7.88 2.45 7.37
N ALA A 127 -6.79 3.19 7.23
CA ALA A 127 -6.71 4.57 7.72
C ALA A 127 -5.84 5.42 6.79
N ILE A 128 -6.27 6.65 6.55
CA ILE A 128 -5.52 7.69 5.83
C ILE A 128 -5.41 8.89 6.76
N ALA A 129 -4.21 9.39 6.97
CA ALA A 129 -3.96 10.64 7.67
C ALA A 129 -3.31 11.63 6.72
N ALA A 130 -3.79 12.88 6.71
CA ALA A 130 -3.19 13.98 5.97
C ALA A 130 -2.67 15.02 6.96
N SER A 131 -1.40 15.42 6.83
CA SER A 131 -0.79 16.43 7.70
C SER A 131 0.26 17.23 6.93
N ASN A 132 0.17 18.56 6.94
CA ASN A 132 1.14 19.46 6.32
C ASN A 132 1.46 19.17 4.83
N GLY A 133 0.50 18.64 4.07
CA GLY A 133 0.69 18.25 2.66
C GLY A 133 1.28 16.85 2.47
N GLU A 134 1.57 16.14 3.55
CA GLU A 134 1.98 14.74 3.57
C GLU A 134 0.78 13.82 3.82
N TYR A 135 0.85 12.62 3.27
CA TYR A 135 -0.21 11.63 3.34
C TYR A 135 0.36 10.30 3.83
N TRP A 136 -0.29 9.75 4.85
CA TRP A 136 0.03 8.45 5.42
C TRP A 136 -1.15 7.53 5.20
N LEU A 137 -0.89 6.33 4.69
CA LEU A 137 -1.89 5.31 4.45
C LEU A 137 -1.49 4.04 5.19
N SER A 138 -2.41 3.47 5.94
CA SER A 138 -2.22 2.15 6.55
C SER A 138 -3.37 1.22 6.23
N ALA A 139 -3.03 -0.06 6.08
CA ALA A 139 -4.00 -1.13 5.93
C ALA A 139 -3.53 -2.35 6.72
N ARG A 140 -4.37 -2.80 7.65
CA ARG A 140 -4.10 -3.92 8.55
C ARG A 140 -5.12 -5.04 8.35
N ILE A 141 -4.63 -6.24 8.12
CA ILE A 141 -5.39 -7.48 7.98
C ILE A 141 -5.53 -8.12 9.37
N GLU A 142 -6.76 -8.40 9.81
CA GLU A 142 -7.03 -9.03 11.11
C GLU A 142 -6.80 -10.55 11.12
#